data_AF-A0A7Y4U262-F1
#
_entry.id   AF-A0A7Y4U262-F1
#
_cell.length_a   1.000
_cell.length_b   1.000
_cell.length_c   1.000
_cell.angle_alpha   90.00
_cell.angle_beta   90.00
_cell.angle_gamma   90.00
#
_symmetry.space_group_name_H-M   'P 1'
#
loop_
_entity.id
_entity.type
_entity.pdbx_description
1 polymer ?
#
loop_
_entity_poly.entity_id
_entity_poly.type
_entity_poly.pdbx_seq_one_letter_code
_entity_poly.pdbx_strand_id
1 'polypeptide(L)'
;MQWLIPVAMGLWAIWSWLQEQEQARALERVRLTALYVNPFLSACEDLQSRIYHILEREGLRILQARYPDGTYAEETFYLIARYFGWAVVLQRYSPYSQDPEVIRLVEAVRDAFATTDAKSPVGPFNFFHPEQKALGKLVMNRMEGQHGIEFDTISSYEFAARLATPPLSDSQSVRQSLEALRTARGADSLQGWQRLEKAQHYLVDLLQYLEGKEGYRLFAGAREKCSRLEKAAENELPSAPFCFN
;
A
#
# COMPACT_ATOMS: atom_id res chain seq x y z
N MET A 1 -6.71 16.65 62.84
CA MET A 1 -6.25 16.98 61.47
C MET A 1 -5.17 16.03 60.91
N GLN A 2 -4.67 15.02 61.65
CA GLN A 2 -3.60 14.12 61.17
C GLN A 2 -3.96 13.17 60.01
N TRP A 3 -5.24 12.89 59.77
CA TRP A 3 -5.69 11.97 58.69
C TRP A 3 -5.75 12.60 57.29
N LEU A 4 -5.65 13.93 57.17
CA LEU A 4 -5.74 14.62 55.88
C LEU A 4 -4.48 14.44 55.03
N ILE A 5 -3.31 14.34 55.67
CA ILE A 5 -2.01 14.19 55.00
C ILE A 5 -1.92 12.85 54.24
N PRO A 6 -2.20 11.67 54.83
CA PRO A 6 -2.12 10.40 54.10
C PRO A 6 -3.16 10.29 52.97
N VAL A 7 -4.35 10.87 53.14
CA VAL A 7 -5.38 10.90 52.09
C VAL A 7 -4.93 11.76 50.90
N ALA A 8 -4.37 12.94 51.17
CA ALA A 8 -3.83 13.81 50.13
C ALA A 8 -2.65 13.16 49.36
N MET A 9 -1.74 12.47 50.07
CA MET A 9 -0.65 11.74 49.42
C MET A 9 -1.15 10.55 48.58
N GLY A 10 -2.17 9.83 49.05
CA GLY A 10 -2.77 8.74 48.29
C GLY A 10 -3.44 9.21 46.99
N LEU A 11 -4.21 10.31 47.06
CA LEU A 11 -4.81 10.92 45.87
C LEU A 11 -3.76 11.46 44.90
N TRP A 12 -2.70 12.09 45.41
CA TRP A 12 -1.59 12.59 44.60
C TRP A 12 -0.85 11.45 43.89
N ALA A 13 -0.56 10.34 44.58
CA ALA A 13 0.10 9.18 44.00
C ALA A 13 -0.75 8.49 42.92
N ILE A 14 -2.06 8.38 43.13
CA ILE A 14 -2.98 7.83 42.11
C ILE A 14 -3.02 8.74 40.89
N TRP A 15 -3.10 10.06 41.11
CA TRP A 15 -3.13 11.04 40.04
C TRP A 15 -1.82 11.06 39.24
N SER A 16 -0.66 11.07 39.91
CA SER A 16 0.64 11.02 39.25
C SER A 16 0.82 9.72 38.48
N TRP A 17 0.42 8.58 39.05
CA TRP A 17 0.46 7.29 38.36
C TRP A 17 -0.46 7.27 37.12
N LEU A 18 -1.65 7.85 37.20
CA LEU A 18 -2.57 7.95 36.07
C LEU A 18 -1.99 8.85 34.96
N GLN A 19 -1.39 9.97 35.33
CA GLN A 19 -0.72 10.88 34.41
C GLN A 19 0.50 10.22 33.73
N GLU A 20 1.34 9.52 34.49
CA GLU A 20 2.47 8.76 33.96
C GLU A 20 2.01 7.67 32.99
N GLN A 21 0.92 6.96 33.33
CA GLN A 21 0.29 5.97 32.45
C GLN A 21 -0.24 6.58 31.14
N GLU A 22 -0.81 7.78 31.18
CA GLU A 22 -1.23 8.49 29.98
C GLU A 22 -0.05 8.92 29.11
N GLN A 23 1.00 9.47 29.72
CA GLN A 23 2.22 9.85 29.01
C GLN A 23 2.93 8.64 28.39
N ALA A 24 3.06 7.54 29.12
CA ALA A 24 3.65 6.30 28.61
C ALA A 24 2.87 5.76 27.41
N ARG A 25 1.52 5.78 27.48
CA ARG A 25 0.66 5.38 26.36
C ARG A 25 0.79 6.31 25.16
N ALA A 26 0.92 7.62 25.38
CA ALA A 26 1.12 8.59 24.31
C ALA A 26 2.48 8.39 23.61
N LEU A 27 3.56 8.21 24.38
CA LEU A 27 4.90 7.94 23.85
C LEU A 27 4.94 6.64 23.05
N GLU A 28 4.34 5.57 23.57
CA GLU A 28 4.27 4.30 22.86
C GLU A 28 3.48 4.42 21.55
N ARG A 29 2.37 5.18 21.53
CA ARG A 29 1.65 5.47 20.28
C ARG A 29 2.51 6.20 19.27
N VAL A 30 3.18 7.28 19.66
CA VAL A 30 4.08 8.04 18.77
C VAL A 30 5.16 7.14 18.19
N ARG A 31 5.74 6.27 19.02
CA ARG A 31 6.74 5.29 18.61
C ARG A 31 6.18 4.27 17.61
N LEU A 32 5.03 3.66 17.89
CA LEU A 32 4.40 2.71 16.96
C LEU A 32 4.00 3.38 15.63
N THR A 33 3.55 4.64 15.67
CA THR A 33 3.29 5.44 14.48
C THR A 33 4.56 5.61 13.65
N ALA A 34 5.68 6.03 14.28
CA ALA A 34 6.96 6.19 13.60
C ALA A 34 7.50 4.89 13.00
N LEU A 35 7.39 3.78 13.73
CA LEU A 35 7.94 2.48 13.33
C LEU A 35 7.11 1.75 12.26
N TYR A 36 5.78 1.87 12.32
CA TYR A 36 4.90 0.99 11.52
C TYR A 36 3.89 1.73 10.66
N VAL A 37 3.37 2.86 11.12
CA VAL A 37 2.32 3.59 10.40
C VAL A 37 2.94 4.47 9.32
N ASN A 38 3.94 5.29 9.65
CA ASN A 38 4.56 6.20 8.69
C ASN A 38 5.20 5.46 7.51
N PRO A 39 5.96 4.36 7.69
CA PRO A 39 6.51 3.61 6.56
C PRO A 39 5.42 2.93 5.73
N PHE A 40 4.33 2.45 6.34
CA PHE A 40 3.19 1.90 5.62
C PHE A 40 2.48 2.96 4.78
N LEU A 41 2.22 4.14 5.35
CA LEU A 41 1.62 5.25 4.62
C LEU A 41 2.51 5.68 3.45
N SER A 42 3.83 5.74 3.65
CA SER A 42 4.80 5.98 2.58
C SER A 42 4.73 4.91 1.48
N ALA A 43 4.64 3.62 1.84
CA ALA A 43 4.48 2.53 0.86
C ALA A 43 3.17 2.63 0.07
N CYS A 44 2.07 3.01 0.72
CA CYS A 44 0.79 3.26 0.07
C CYS A 44 0.87 4.45 -0.89
N GLU A 45 1.48 5.55 -0.45
CA GLU A 45 1.64 6.78 -1.23
C GLU A 45 2.46 6.54 -2.50
N ASP A 46 3.61 5.90 -2.37
CA ASP A 46 4.48 5.62 -3.51
C ASP A 46 3.80 4.71 -4.54
N LEU A 47 3.10 3.67 -4.07
CA LEU A 47 2.41 2.73 -4.96
C LEU A 47 1.21 3.38 -5.65
N GLN A 48 0.35 4.09 -4.92
CA GLN A 48 -0.82 4.74 -5.53
C GLN A 48 -0.37 5.82 -6.53
N SER A 49 0.66 6.60 -6.19
CA SER A 49 1.16 7.67 -7.05
C SER A 49 1.75 7.09 -8.33
N ARG A 50 2.54 6.00 -8.22
CA ARG A 50 3.08 5.28 -9.39
C ARG A 50 1.96 4.76 -10.28
N ILE A 51 0.93 4.13 -9.73
CA ILE A 51 -0.19 3.61 -10.51
C ILE A 51 -0.95 4.74 -11.20
N TYR A 52 -1.33 5.78 -10.45
CA TYR A 52 -2.07 6.92 -11.00
C TYR A 52 -1.28 7.61 -12.12
N HIS A 53 0.03 7.79 -11.96
CA HIS A 53 0.86 8.33 -13.05
C HIS A 53 0.91 7.42 -14.27
N ILE A 54 1.09 6.10 -14.09
CA ILE A 54 1.08 5.14 -15.19
C ILE A 54 -0.23 5.18 -15.96
N LEU A 55 -1.37 5.27 -15.25
CA LEU A 55 -2.69 5.17 -15.86
C LEU A 55 -3.24 6.51 -16.40
N GLU A 56 -3.04 7.62 -15.70
CA GLU A 56 -3.71 8.90 -16.01
C GLU A 56 -2.78 9.98 -16.57
N ARG A 57 -1.46 9.90 -16.34
CA ARG A 57 -0.52 11.01 -16.66
C ARG A 57 0.60 10.65 -17.62
N GLU A 58 0.37 9.68 -18.50
CA GLU A 58 1.39 9.15 -19.43
C GLU A 58 2.69 8.71 -18.73
N GLY A 59 2.65 8.42 -17.43
CA GLY A 59 3.81 8.16 -16.61
C GLY A 59 4.64 6.99 -17.14
N LEU A 60 3.98 6.00 -17.76
CA LEU A 60 4.66 4.89 -18.41
C LEU A 60 5.59 5.35 -19.55
N ARG A 61 5.13 6.26 -20.41
CA ARG A 61 5.94 6.77 -21.53
C ARG A 61 7.14 7.58 -21.03
N ILE A 62 6.92 8.38 -19.99
CA ILE A 62 7.99 9.17 -19.33
C ILE A 62 9.04 8.24 -18.73
N LEU A 63 8.61 7.18 -18.04
CA LEU A 63 9.49 6.18 -17.44
C LEU A 63 10.29 5.41 -18.51
N GLN A 64 9.65 5.00 -19.60
CA GLN A 64 10.31 4.36 -20.74
C GLN A 64 11.37 5.25 -21.38
N ALA A 65 11.08 6.54 -21.54
CA ALA A 65 12.04 7.48 -22.11
C ALA A 65 13.27 7.69 -21.20
N ARG A 66 13.06 7.68 -19.87
CA ARG A 66 14.13 7.86 -18.89
C ARG A 66 14.95 6.59 -18.63
N TYR A 67 14.29 5.43 -18.67
CA TYR A 67 14.87 4.12 -18.35
C TYR A 67 14.58 3.13 -19.49
N PRO A 68 15.25 3.31 -20.65
CA PRO A 68 14.98 2.48 -21.84
C PRO A 68 15.40 1.02 -21.68
N ASP A 69 16.23 0.72 -20.67
CA ASP A 69 16.63 -0.64 -20.26
C ASP A 69 15.50 -1.42 -19.55
N GLY A 70 14.40 -0.75 -19.20
CA GLY A 70 13.24 -1.38 -18.58
C GLY A 70 13.33 -1.50 -17.05
N THR A 71 14.31 -0.89 -16.40
CA THR A 71 14.46 -0.93 -14.93
C THR A 71 13.27 -0.29 -14.21
N TYR A 72 12.56 0.64 -14.86
CA TYR A 72 11.31 1.21 -14.32
C TYR A 72 10.24 0.15 -14.02
N ALA A 73 10.24 -0.98 -14.74
CA ALA A 73 9.29 -2.07 -14.52
C ALA A 73 9.59 -2.79 -13.21
N GLU A 74 10.86 -3.01 -12.91
CA GLU A 74 11.34 -3.63 -11.67
C GLU A 74 11.10 -2.71 -10.47
N GLU A 75 11.35 -1.42 -10.61
CA GLU A 75 11.01 -0.42 -9.58
C GLU A 75 9.51 -0.36 -9.31
N THR A 76 8.68 -0.39 -10.36
CA THR A 76 7.21 -0.41 -10.20
C THR A 76 6.77 -1.68 -9.48
N PHE A 77 7.37 -2.81 -9.82
CA PHE A 77 7.09 -4.08 -9.17
C PHE A 77 7.59 -4.12 -7.70
N TYR A 78 8.72 -3.48 -7.42
CA TYR A 78 9.22 -3.28 -6.06
C TYR A 78 8.21 -2.56 -5.17
N LEU A 79 7.54 -1.51 -5.67
CA LEU A 79 6.53 -0.78 -4.90
C LEU A 79 5.33 -1.67 -4.53
N ILE A 80 4.92 -2.57 -5.43
CA ILE A 80 3.87 -3.57 -5.16
C ILE A 80 4.33 -4.52 -4.05
N ALA A 81 5.52 -5.09 -4.16
CA ALA A 81 6.06 -6.00 -3.15
C ALA A 81 6.23 -5.31 -1.79
N ARG A 82 6.74 -4.06 -1.80
CA ARG A 82 6.91 -3.20 -0.62
C ARG A 82 5.58 -2.95 0.10
N TYR A 83 4.52 -2.65 -0.64
CA TYR A 83 3.17 -2.57 -0.07
C TYR A 83 2.77 -3.88 0.62
N PHE A 84 2.94 -5.05 -0.03
CA PHE A 84 2.60 -6.32 0.59
C PHE A 84 3.39 -6.60 1.88
N GLY A 85 4.66 -6.21 1.92
CA GLY A 85 5.50 -6.33 3.12
C GLY A 85 4.95 -5.48 4.28
N TRP A 86 4.75 -4.19 4.03
CA TRP A 86 4.27 -3.27 5.05
C TRP A 86 2.82 -3.52 5.48
N ALA A 87 1.95 -4.00 4.59
CA ALA A 87 0.58 -4.38 4.95
C ALA A 87 0.56 -5.44 6.06
N VAL A 88 1.44 -6.46 5.98
CA VAL A 88 1.56 -7.50 7.00
C VAL A 88 2.12 -6.93 8.32
N VAL A 89 3.06 -5.99 8.25
CA VAL A 89 3.62 -5.34 9.44
C VAL A 89 2.55 -4.48 10.13
N LEU A 90 1.82 -3.66 9.38
CA LEU A 90 0.74 -2.83 9.90
C LEU A 90 -0.32 -3.67 10.60
N GLN A 91 -0.82 -4.72 9.95
CA GLN A 91 -1.86 -5.60 10.49
C GLN A 91 -1.42 -6.35 11.77
N ARG A 92 -0.11 -6.47 12.03
CA ARG A 92 0.41 -7.24 13.16
C ARG A 92 0.92 -6.40 14.32
N TYR A 93 1.57 -5.27 14.02
CA TYR A 93 2.35 -4.53 15.01
C TYR A 93 1.86 -3.10 15.24
N SER A 94 0.97 -2.58 14.39
CA SER A 94 0.47 -1.21 14.55
C SER A 94 -0.76 -1.13 15.48
N PRO A 95 -1.10 0.09 15.94
CA PRO A 95 -2.36 0.35 16.65
C PRO A 95 -3.62 0.02 15.83
N TYR A 96 -3.49 -0.12 14.51
CA TYR A 96 -4.58 -0.41 13.57
C TYR A 96 -4.80 -1.89 13.29
N SER A 97 -4.06 -2.78 13.96
CA SER A 97 -4.19 -4.25 13.81
C SER A 97 -5.60 -4.79 14.09
N GLN A 98 -6.44 -4.02 14.80
CA GLN A 98 -7.84 -4.34 15.12
C GLN A 98 -8.83 -3.30 14.58
N ASP A 99 -8.38 -2.33 13.77
CA ASP A 99 -9.29 -1.35 13.18
C ASP A 99 -10.03 -1.99 11.98
N PRO A 100 -11.36 -2.17 12.06
CA PRO A 100 -12.11 -2.92 11.07
C PRO A 100 -12.05 -2.29 9.67
N GLU A 101 -11.98 -0.95 9.59
CA GLU A 101 -11.94 -0.25 8.31
C GLU A 101 -10.55 -0.35 7.67
N VAL A 102 -9.48 -0.29 8.48
CA VAL A 102 -8.10 -0.55 7.99
C VAL A 102 -7.99 -1.99 7.48
N ILE A 103 -8.50 -2.96 8.23
CA ILE A 103 -8.52 -4.36 7.80
C ILE A 103 -9.26 -4.50 6.47
N ARG A 104 -10.47 -3.94 6.38
CA ARG A 104 -11.29 -3.99 5.17
C ARG A 104 -10.58 -3.39 3.96
N LEU A 105 -9.98 -2.22 4.11
CA LEU A 105 -9.29 -1.51 3.02
C LEU A 105 -7.99 -2.20 2.61
N VAL A 106 -7.19 -2.70 3.56
CA VAL A 106 -5.97 -3.47 3.26
C VAL A 106 -6.33 -4.76 2.51
N GLU A 107 -7.35 -5.50 2.96
CA GLU A 107 -7.80 -6.70 2.25
C GLU A 107 -8.37 -6.35 0.86
N ALA A 108 -9.09 -5.23 0.71
CA ALA A 108 -9.61 -4.80 -0.59
C ALA A 108 -8.49 -4.51 -1.62
N VAL A 109 -7.38 -3.89 -1.20
CA VAL A 109 -6.19 -3.73 -2.06
C VAL A 109 -5.60 -5.10 -2.41
N ARG A 110 -5.46 -6.00 -1.43
CA ARG A 110 -4.92 -7.35 -1.65
C ARG A 110 -5.79 -8.17 -2.61
N ASP A 111 -7.12 -8.05 -2.48
CA ASP A 111 -8.10 -8.70 -3.34
C ASP A 111 -8.05 -8.15 -4.76
N ALA A 112 -7.80 -6.85 -4.95
CA ALA A 112 -7.62 -6.28 -6.29
C ALA A 112 -6.51 -6.98 -7.10
N PHE A 113 -5.43 -7.41 -6.42
CA PHE A 113 -4.36 -8.21 -7.03
C PHE A 113 -4.70 -9.71 -7.10
N ALA A 114 -5.55 -10.26 -6.23
CA ALA A 114 -5.81 -11.70 -6.15
C ALA A 114 -7.03 -12.19 -6.95
N THR A 115 -8.09 -11.39 -7.07
CA THR A 115 -9.39 -11.83 -7.61
C THR A 115 -9.32 -12.12 -9.10
N THR A 116 -9.84 -13.24 -9.55
CA THR A 116 -10.02 -13.53 -10.99
C THR A 116 -11.51 -13.58 -11.31
N ASP A 117 -11.92 -12.88 -12.37
CA ASP A 117 -13.29 -12.91 -12.87
C ASP A 117 -13.30 -12.84 -14.41
N ALA A 118 -14.49 -12.85 -15.01
CA ALA A 118 -14.64 -12.81 -16.47
C ALA A 118 -14.04 -11.54 -17.11
N LYS A 119 -13.96 -10.42 -16.37
CA LYS A 119 -13.39 -9.16 -16.84
C LYS A 119 -11.89 -9.04 -16.52
N SER A 120 -11.39 -9.80 -15.55
CA SER A 120 -10.00 -9.84 -15.09
C SER A 120 -9.51 -11.28 -14.96
N PRO A 121 -9.14 -11.96 -16.06
CA PRO A 121 -8.58 -13.31 -16.00
C PRO A 121 -7.21 -13.33 -15.30
N VAL A 122 -6.66 -14.53 -15.13
CA VAL A 122 -5.27 -14.72 -14.70
C VAL A 122 -4.34 -14.08 -15.73
N GLY A 123 -3.37 -13.28 -15.27
CA GLY A 123 -2.47 -12.53 -16.13
C GLY A 123 -1.61 -11.52 -15.35
N PRO A 124 -1.10 -10.47 -16.03
CA PRO A 124 -0.30 -9.43 -15.39
C PRO A 124 -0.97 -8.84 -14.15
N PHE A 125 -0.16 -8.59 -13.12
CA PHE A 125 -0.57 -8.09 -11.81
C PHE A 125 -1.57 -8.97 -11.05
N ASN A 126 -1.76 -10.24 -11.45
CA ASN A 126 -2.50 -11.20 -10.65
C ASN A 126 -1.54 -11.95 -9.70
N PHE A 127 -1.65 -11.67 -8.41
CA PHE A 127 -0.88 -12.33 -7.35
C PHE A 127 -1.83 -12.89 -6.31
N PHE A 128 -1.86 -14.20 -6.13
CA PHE A 128 -2.68 -14.82 -5.07
C PHE A 128 -2.10 -14.52 -3.70
N HIS A 129 -2.91 -14.56 -2.64
CA HIS A 129 -2.45 -14.20 -1.29
C HIS A 129 -1.16 -14.90 -0.82
N PRO A 130 -0.91 -16.20 -1.13
CA PRO A 130 0.38 -16.82 -0.81
C PRO A 130 1.57 -16.15 -1.52
N GLU A 131 1.42 -15.77 -2.79
CA GLU A 131 2.44 -15.06 -3.56
C GLU A 131 2.66 -13.66 -3.02
N GLN A 132 1.58 -12.92 -2.73
CA GLN A 132 1.66 -11.59 -2.09
C GLN A 132 2.46 -11.66 -0.78
N LYS A 133 2.18 -12.66 0.07
CA LYS A 133 2.89 -12.87 1.34
C LYS A 133 4.36 -13.23 1.11
N ALA A 134 4.67 -14.02 0.08
CA ALA A 134 6.05 -14.38 -0.26
C ALA A 134 6.83 -13.17 -0.77
N LEU A 135 6.25 -12.38 -1.68
CA LEU A 135 6.82 -11.13 -2.20
C LEU A 135 7.06 -10.12 -1.07
N GLY A 136 6.06 -9.94 -0.20
CA GLY A 136 6.19 -9.08 0.98
C GLY A 136 7.32 -9.53 1.90
N LYS A 137 7.43 -10.83 2.22
CA LYS A 137 8.54 -11.33 3.04
C LYS A 137 9.91 -11.10 2.41
N LEU A 138 10.00 -11.18 1.08
CA LEU A 138 11.27 -11.05 0.36
C LEU A 138 11.81 -9.62 0.40
N VAL A 139 10.94 -8.62 0.42
CA VAL A 139 11.34 -7.21 0.48
C VAL A 139 11.58 -6.71 1.90
N MET A 140 10.99 -7.37 2.91
CA MET A 140 11.13 -6.95 4.31
C MET A 140 12.45 -7.46 4.92
N ASN A 141 13.17 -6.54 5.56
CA ASN A 141 14.29 -6.82 6.44
C ASN A 141 13.89 -6.61 7.91
N ARG A 142 14.54 -7.33 8.82
CA ARG A 142 14.42 -7.16 10.26
C ARG A 142 15.76 -6.77 10.82
N MET A 143 15.77 -5.69 11.59
CA MET A 143 16.98 -5.17 12.21
C MET A 143 16.77 -4.99 13.71
N GLU A 144 17.81 -5.19 14.50
CA GLU A 144 17.82 -4.75 15.88
C GLU A 144 18.10 -3.24 15.89
N GLY A 145 17.11 -2.45 16.30
CA GLY A 145 17.22 -1.02 16.50
C GLY A 145 17.20 -0.65 17.98
N GLN A 146 17.28 0.65 18.26
CA GLN A 146 17.29 1.21 19.63
C GLN A 146 16.04 0.81 20.43
N HIS A 147 14.99 0.43 19.72
CA HIS A 147 13.67 0.15 20.23
C HIS A 147 13.25 -1.33 20.03
N GLY A 148 14.19 -2.24 19.79
CA GLY A 148 13.91 -3.66 19.57
C GLY A 148 13.93 -4.04 18.09
N ILE A 149 13.07 -4.98 17.68
CA ILE A 149 13.01 -5.40 16.27
C ILE A 149 12.31 -4.31 15.46
N GLU A 150 13.08 -3.66 14.59
CA GLU A 150 12.60 -2.70 13.61
C GLU A 150 12.47 -3.37 12.25
N PHE A 151 11.44 -2.99 11.51
CA PHE A 151 11.21 -3.47 10.16
C PHE A 151 11.66 -2.40 9.19
N ASP A 152 12.37 -2.81 8.14
CA ASP A 152 12.71 -1.96 7.01
C ASP A 152 12.53 -2.76 5.72
N THR A 153 12.68 -2.10 4.58
CA THR A 153 12.68 -2.74 3.28
C THR A 153 14.07 -2.70 2.67
N ILE A 154 14.44 -3.76 1.97
CA ILE A 154 15.62 -3.76 1.09
C ILE A 154 15.49 -2.63 0.06
N SER A 155 16.62 -2.20 -0.50
CA SER A 155 16.62 -1.22 -1.59
C SER A 155 16.01 -1.80 -2.88
N SER A 156 15.54 -0.92 -3.77
CA SER A 156 15.06 -1.32 -5.09
C SER A 156 16.14 -2.03 -5.91
N TYR A 157 17.40 -1.63 -5.79
CA TYR A 157 18.54 -2.28 -6.44
C TYR A 157 18.75 -3.72 -5.96
N GLU A 158 18.65 -3.94 -4.65
CA GLU A 158 18.77 -5.28 -4.07
C GLU A 158 17.57 -6.16 -4.46
N PHE A 159 16.38 -5.58 -4.56
CA PHE A 159 15.21 -6.29 -5.07
C PHE A 159 15.36 -6.67 -6.54
N ALA A 160 15.88 -5.77 -7.38
CA ALA A 160 16.19 -6.05 -8.79
C ALA A 160 17.14 -7.24 -8.94
N ALA A 161 18.19 -7.29 -8.11
CA ALA A 161 19.09 -8.45 -8.08
C ALA A 161 18.36 -9.75 -7.70
N ARG A 162 17.41 -9.72 -6.76
CA ARG A 162 16.59 -10.89 -6.40
C ARG A 162 15.63 -11.32 -7.51
N LEU A 163 15.08 -10.39 -8.29
CA LEU A 163 14.19 -10.72 -9.42
C LEU A 163 14.89 -11.57 -10.49
N ALA A 164 16.19 -11.39 -10.67
CA ALA A 164 16.98 -12.17 -11.62
C ALA A 164 17.28 -13.61 -11.17
N THR A 165 16.87 -13.98 -9.95
CA THR A 165 17.20 -15.29 -9.35
C THR A 165 15.95 -16.09 -8.95
N PRO A 166 16.00 -17.44 -8.97
CA PRO A 166 14.92 -18.26 -8.46
C PRO A 166 14.65 -17.99 -6.97
N PRO A 167 13.38 -18.06 -6.51
CA PRO A 167 12.20 -18.49 -7.28
C PRO A 167 11.52 -17.38 -8.10
N LEU A 168 11.97 -16.12 -8.00
CA LEU A 168 11.29 -15.00 -8.65
C LEU A 168 11.44 -15.00 -10.17
N SER A 169 12.63 -15.38 -10.67
CA SER A 169 12.87 -15.53 -12.11
C SER A 169 11.92 -16.53 -12.79
N ASP A 170 11.50 -17.56 -12.04
CA ASP A 170 10.69 -18.65 -12.55
C ASP A 170 9.19 -18.36 -12.42
N SER A 171 8.82 -17.40 -11.57
CA SER A 171 7.44 -17.00 -11.33
C SER A 171 6.79 -16.42 -12.60
N GLN A 172 5.68 -17.03 -13.00
CA GLN A 172 4.91 -16.57 -14.16
C GLN A 172 4.21 -15.24 -13.89
N SER A 173 3.64 -15.05 -12.70
CA SER A 173 2.96 -13.81 -12.31
C SER A 173 3.92 -12.62 -12.31
N VAL A 174 5.17 -12.83 -11.84
CA VAL A 174 6.24 -11.82 -11.90
C VAL A 174 6.62 -11.50 -13.34
N ARG A 175 6.93 -12.52 -14.16
CA ARG A 175 7.34 -12.33 -15.56
C ARG A 175 6.28 -11.61 -16.39
N GLN A 176 5.02 -12.05 -16.30
CA GLN A 176 3.91 -11.43 -17.01
C GLN A 176 3.71 -9.96 -16.61
N SER A 177 3.84 -9.63 -15.32
CA SER A 177 3.72 -8.25 -14.84
C SER A 177 4.85 -7.35 -15.34
N LEU A 178 6.10 -7.84 -15.31
CA LEU A 178 7.24 -7.11 -15.83
C LEU A 178 7.15 -6.93 -17.35
N GLU A 179 6.75 -7.97 -18.08
CA GLU A 179 6.56 -7.92 -19.54
C GLU A 179 5.44 -6.94 -19.92
N ALA A 180 4.32 -6.91 -19.20
CA ALA A 180 3.24 -5.97 -19.43
C ALA A 180 3.71 -4.51 -19.28
N LEU A 181 4.50 -4.21 -18.25
CA LEU A 181 5.09 -2.88 -18.06
C LEU A 181 6.09 -2.51 -19.17
N ARG A 182 6.87 -3.48 -19.65
CA ARG A 182 7.91 -3.26 -20.68
C ARG A 182 7.34 -3.07 -22.08
N THR A 183 6.27 -3.78 -22.40
CA THR A 183 5.72 -3.86 -23.77
C THR A 183 4.56 -2.90 -24.02
N ALA A 184 3.91 -2.41 -22.98
CA ALA A 184 2.80 -1.47 -23.13
C ALA A 184 3.27 -0.14 -23.75
N ARG A 185 2.51 0.34 -24.75
CA ARG A 185 2.74 1.63 -25.44
C ARG A 185 2.14 2.82 -24.68
N GLY A 186 1.35 2.54 -23.66
CA GLY A 186 0.57 3.48 -22.87
C GLY A 186 -0.47 2.73 -22.05
N ALA A 187 -1.20 3.45 -21.20
CA ALA A 187 -2.15 2.89 -20.26
C ALA A 187 -3.25 2.02 -20.91
N ASP A 188 -3.77 2.41 -22.09
CA ASP A 188 -4.81 1.62 -22.81
C ASP A 188 -4.32 0.24 -23.27
N SER A 189 -3.01 0.11 -23.47
CA SER A 189 -2.38 -1.16 -23.90
C SER A 189 -1.79 -1.96 -22.74
N LEU A 190 -1.83 -1.43 -21.52
CA LEU A 190 -1.25 -2.08 -20.35
C LEU A 190 -2.16 -3.21 -19.87
N GLN A 191 -1.81 -4.46 -20.17
CA GLN A 191 -2.58 -5.60 -19.67
C GLN A 191 -2.66 -5.60 -18.14
N GLY A 192 -3.85 -5.89 -17.60
CA GLY A 192 -4.10 -5.90 -16.16
C GLY A 192 -4.27 -4.51 -15.52
N TRP A 193 -4.43 -3.44 -16.31
CA TRP A 193 -4.63 -2.08 -15.81
C TRP A 193 -5.83 -1.96 -14.85
N GLN A 194 -6.90 -2.75 -15.06
CA GLN A 194 -8.09 -2.74 -14.20
C GLN A 194 -7.77 -3.12 -12.75
N ARG A 195 -6.82 -4.05 -12.55
CA ARG A 195 -6.37 -4.47 -11.22
C ARG A 195 -5.61 -3.35 -10.53
N LEU A 196 -4.73 -2.68 -11.28
CA LEU A 196 -3.96 -1.54 -10.78
C LEU A 196 -4.89 -0.40 -10.38
N GLU A 197 -5.87 -0.07 -11.22
CA GLU A 197 -6.85 0.96 -10.89
C GLU A 197 -7.67 0.63 -9.64
N LYS A 198 -8.21 -0.60 -9.55
CA LYS A 198 -8.95 -1.03 -8.36
C LYS A 198 -8.09 -0.97 -7.09
N ALA A 199 -6.82 -1.40 -7.18
CA ALA A 199 -5.88 -1.26 -6.09
C ALA A 199 -5.63 0.20 -5.73
N GLN A 200 -5.45 1.09 -6.72
CA GLN A 200 -5.22 2.51 -6.52
C GLN A 200 -6.40 3.20 -5.83
N HIS A 201 -7.63 2.86 -6.20
CA HIS A 201 -8.83 3.37 -5.54
C HIS A 201 -8.83 3.06 -4.04
N TYR A 202 -8.57 1.80 -3.68
CA TYR A 202 -8.53 1.39 -2.27
C TYR A 202 -7.31 1.94 -1.53
N LEU A 203 -6.17 2.13 -2.19
CA LEU A 203 -5.00 2.79 -1.59
C LEU A 203 -5.29 4.26 -1.26
N VAL A 204 -6.00 4.98 -2.14
CA VAL A 204 -6.43 6.35 -1.87
C VAL A 204 -7.38 6.41 -0.68
N ASP A 205 -8.38 5.52 -0.62
CA ASP A 205 -9.31 5.44 0.52
C ASP A 205 -8.58 5.11 1.82
N LEU A 206 -7.62 4.18 1.78
CA LEU A 206 -6.81 3.78 2.93
C LEU A 206 -5.93 4.91 3.46
N LEU A 207 -5.26 5.63 2.56
CA LEU A 207 -4.48 6.81 2.92
C LEU A 207 -5.36 7.88 3.54
N GLN A 208 -6.51 8.20 2.93
CA GLN A 208 -7.43 9.19 3.47
C GLN A 208 -7.93 8.82 4.87
N TYR A 209 -8.27 7.56 5.10
CA TYR A 209 -8.72 7.08 6.40
C TYR A 209 -7.62 7.19 7.47
N LEU A 210 -6.43 6.65 7.19
CA LEU A 210 -5.32 6.64 8.15
C LEU A 210 -4.78 8.05 8.42
N GLU A 211 -4.62 8.90 7.40
CA GLU A 211 -4.23 10.31 7.58
C GLU A 211 -5.26 11.08 8.41
N GLY A 212 -6.56 10.79 8.24
CA GLY A 212 -7.62 11.33 9.09
C GLY A 212 -7.50 10.90 10.56
N LYS A 213 -7.06 9.67 10.82
CA LYS A 213 -6.82 9.15 12.18
C LYS A 213 -5.55 9.72 12.81
N GLU A 214 -4.48 9.87 12.03
CA GLU A 214 -3.20 10.39 12.49
C GLU A 214 -3.19 11.93 12.61
N GLY A 215 -4.12 12.62 11.95
CA GLY A 215 -4.25 14.08 12.03
C GLY A 215 -3.21 14.84 11.19
N TYR A 216 -2.55 14.18 10.23
CA TYR A 216 -1.62 14.79 9.29
C TYR A 216 -1.80 14.21 7.88
N ARG A 217 -1.27 14.87 6.86
CA ARG A 217 -1.25 14.39 5.47
C ARG A 217 0.18 14.22 4.98
N LEU A 218 0.48 13.12 4.29
CA LEU A 218 1.75 12.92 3.59
C LEU A 218 1.82 13.70 2.29
N PHE A 219 0.68 13.85 1.61
CA PHE A 219 0.58 14.56 0.34
C PHE A 219 -0.09 15.92 0.55
N ALA A 220 0.56 16.99 0.11
CA ALA A 220 0.05 18.36 0.26
C ALA A 220 -1.17 18.66 -0.64
N GLY A 221 -1.33 17.92 -1.75
CA GLY A 221 -2.44 18.09 -2.69
C GLY A 221 -3.67 17.23 -2.37
N ALA A 222 -4.61 17.20 -3.31
CA ALA A 222 -5.73 16.26 -3.29
C ALA A 222 -5.34 14.99 -4.06
N ARG A 223 -5.57 13.82 -3.47
CA ARG A 223 -5.45 12.55 -4.19
C ARG A 223 -6.68 12.36 -5.06
N GLU A 224 -6.46 11.98 -6.31
CA GLU A 224 -7.50 11.62 -7.25
C GLU A 224 -7.51 10.10 -7.43
N LYS A 225 -8.71 9.56 -7.64
CA LYS A 225 -8.85 8.17 -8.10
C LYS A 225 -8.72 8.15 -9.62
N CYS A 226 -8.13 7.08 -10.15
CA CYS A 226 -8.19 6.82 -11.58
C CYS A 226 -9.66 6.75 -12.05
N SER A 227 -9.91 7.11 -13.30
CA SER A 227 -11.25 7.29 -13.88
C SER A 227 -11.52 6.33 -15.05
N ARG A 228 -10.62 5.39 -15.32
CA ARG A 228 -10.68 4.55 -16.53
C ARG A 228 -11.73 3.47 -16.43
N LEU A 229 -11.99 2.91 -15.24
CA LEU A 229 -13.11 1.98 -15.04
C LEU A 229 -14.45 2.67 -15.28
N GLU A 230 -14.60 3.93 -14.84
CA GLU A 230 -15.81 4.73 -15.07
C GLU A 230 -16.01 4.98 -16.58
N LYS A 231 -14.96 5.45 -17.26
CA LYS A 231 -14.97 5.68 -18.72
C LYS A 231 -15.23 4.39 -19.53
N ALA A 232 -14.70 3.26 -19.08
CA ALA A 232 -14.94 1.97 -19.74
C ALA A 232 -16.39 1.51 -19.57
N ALA A 233 -16.98 1.70 -18.39
CA ALA A 233 -18.38 1.37 -18.14
C ALA A 233 -19.35 2.26 -18.94
N GLU A 234 -19.04 3.54 -19.11
CA GLU A 234 -19.81 4.47 -19.95
C GLU A 234 -19.79 4.07 -21.43
N ASN A 235 -18.66 3.57 -21.93
CA ASN A 235 -18.52 3.10 -23.31
C ASN A 235 -19.17 1.72 -23.58
N GLU A 236 -19.47 0.93 -22.54
CA GLU A 236 -20.17 -0.37 -22.64
C GLU A 236 -21.70 -0.21 -22.68
N LEU A 237 -22.26 0.99 -22.42
CA LEU A 237 -23.69 1.25 -22.58
C LEU A 237 -24.03 1.39 -24.08
N PRO A 238 -24.91 0.53 -24.64
CA PRO A 238 -25.32 0.70 -26.03
C PRO A 238 -26.04 2.03 -26.17
N SER A 239 -25.56 2.87 -27.10
CA SER A 239 -26.35 3.94 -27.69
C SER A 239 -27.58 3.31 -28.33
N ALA A 240 -28.66 3.16 -27.55
CA ALA A 240 -29.92 2.67 -28.05
C ALA A 240 -30.31 3.58 -29.22
N PRO A 241 -30.52 3.06 -30.45
CA PRO A 241 -31.09 3.86 -31.49
C PRO A 241 -32.51 4.19 -31.05
N PHE A 242 -32.75 5.47 -30.78
CA PHE A 242 -34.10 6.03 -30.82
C PHE A 242 -34.61 5.88 -32.26
N CYS A 243 -35.15 4.71 -32.58
CA CYS A 243 -35.99 4.52 -33.75
C CYS A 243 -37.35 5.15 -33.43
N PHE A 244 -37.50 6.42 -33.76
CA PHE A 244 -38.80 6.98 -34.14
C PHE A 244 -38.94 6.80 -35.66
N ASN A 245 -39.83 5.90 -36.06
CA ASN A 245 -40.77 6.00 -37.18
C ASN A 245 -41.53 4.69 -37.36
#